data_AF-A0A316WZQ8-F1
#
_entry.id   AF-A0A316WZQ8-F1
#
_cell.length_a   1.000
_cell.length_b   1.000
_cell.length_c   1.000
_cell.angle_alpha   90.00
_cell.angle_beta   90.00
_cell.angle_gamma   90.00
#
_symmetry.space_group_name_H-M   'P 1'
#
loop_
_entity.id
_entity.type
_entity.pdbx_description
1 polymer ?
#
loop_
_entity_poly.entity_id
_entity_poly.type
_entity_poly.pdbx_seq_one_letter_code
_entity_poly.pdbx_strand_id
1 'polypeptide(L)'
;MKISIKQTIKLGLFACTLTLSSCALRTVPSDYTSVKLDVIDHNTLGNGKVLIYNGAGILHKMDNTARLNIGLDGKSLGQIRPKEYVIVDLGKGNHEFTALHIDMVNMRSKHPVEINDNTKVIKIEPTITSNKLTVTNILPENFEQYIERPETR
;
A
#
# COMPACT_ATOMS: atom_id res chain seq x y z
N MET A 1 42.43 -29.01 6.67
CA MET A 1 41.14 -29.73 6.47
C MET A 1 40.86 -29.78 4.96
N LYS A 2 40.97 -30.94 4.30
CA LYS A 2 40.76 -31.07 2.85
C LYS A 2 39.28 -31.39 2.59
N ILE A 3 38.53 -30.42 2.10
CA ILE A 3 37.13 -30.61 1.71
C ILE A 3 37.13 -31.33 0.36
N SER A 4 36.49 -32.49 0.29
CA SER A 4 36.38 -33.30 -0.93
C SER A 4 35.40 -32.66 -1.91
N ILE A 5 35.65 -32.77 -3.22
CA ILE A 5 34.77 -32.26 -4.30
C ILE A 5 33.30 -32.72 -4.11
N LYS A 6 33.09 -33.94 -3.59
CA LYS A 6 31.74 -34.46 -3.28
C LYS A 6 31.04 -33.69 -2.13
N GLN A 7 31.81 -33.16 -1.17
CA GLN A 7 31.30 -32.33 -0.09
C GLN A 7 30.98 -30.91 -0.58
N THR A 8 31.78 -30.37 -1.51
CA THR A 8 31.54 -29.06 -2.14
C THR A 8 30.25 -29.05 -2.96
N ILE A 9 29.96 -30.11 -3.71
CA ILE A 9 28.71 -30.24 -4.49
C ILE A 9 27.49 -30.31 -3.55
N LYS A 10 27.55 -31.08 -2.46
CA LYS A 10 26.46 -31.15 -1.48
C LYS A 10 26.21 -29.82 -0.78
N LEU A 11 27.28 -29.09 -0.44
CA LEU A 11 27.18 -27.78 0.21
C LEU A 11 26.60 -26.71 -0.74
N GLY A 12 27.00 -26.75 -2.02
CA GLY A 12 26.43 -25.87 -3.06
C GLY A 12 24.94 -26.14 -3.31
N LEU A 13 24.53 -27.41 -3.32
CA LEU A 13 23.11 -27.77 -3.50
C LEU A 13 22.25 -27.30 -2.32
N PHE A 14 22.77 -27.41 -1.09
CA PHE A 14 22.10 -26.95 0.13
C PHE A 14 21.98 -25.41 0.20
N ALA A 15 23.02 -24.69 -0.24
CA ALA A 15 22.98 -23.24 -0.34
C ALA A 15 21.95 -22.75 -1.38
N CYS A 16 21.81 -23.44 -2.52
CA CYS A 16 20.81 -23.10 -3.53
C CYS A 16 19.37 -23.25 -3.00
N THR A 17 19.08 -24.31 -2.23
CA THR A 17 17.74 -24.51 -1.64
C THR A 17 17.36 -23.46 -0.60
N LEU A 18 18.33 -22.86 0.11
CA LEU A 18 18.08 -21.79 1.09
C LEU A 18 17.75 -20.43 0.44
N THR A 19 18.12 -20.23 -0.83
CA THR A 19 17.82 -18.97 -1.56
C THR A 19 16.46 -18.96 -2.25
N LEU A 20 15.83 -20.13 -2.43
CA LEU A 20 14.53 -20.25 -3.10
C LEU A 20 13.33 -20.08 -2.17
N SER A 21 13.55 -20.03 -0.85
CA SER A 21 12.52 -19.62 0.13
C SER A 21 12.40 -18.10 0.24
N SER A 22 12.46 -17.38 -0.89
CA SER A 22 12.01 -16.00 -0.96
C SER A 22 10.49 -16.03 -0.77
N CYS A 23 10.05 -16.00 0.48
CA CYS A 23 8.67 -15.71 0.83
C CYS A 23 8.29 -14.42 0.11
N ALA A 24 7.53 -14.52 -0.98
CA ALA A 24 6.78 -13.38 -1.49
C ALA A 24 6.04 -12.80 -0.29
N LEU A 25 6.38 -11.56 0.11
CA LEU A 25 5.81 -10.95 1.30
C LEU A 25 4.28 -11.09 1.20
N ARG A 26 3.70 -11.85 2.13
CA ARG A 26 2.24 -12.07 2.16
C ARG A 26 1.56 -10.72 2.23
N THR A 27 0.54 -10.54 1.40
CA THR A 27 -0.30 -9.35 1.43
C THR A 27 -0.88 -9.17 2.83
N VAL A 28 -0.84 -7.96 3.34
CA VAL A 28 -1.39 -7.66 4.66
C VAL A 28 -2.91 -7.54 4.52
N PRO A 29 -3.71 -8.32 5.28
CA PRO A 29 -5.17 -8.20 5.24
C PRO A 29 -5.63 -6.84 5.79
N SER A 30 -6.84 -6.45 5.44
CA SER A 30 -7.50 -5.26 5.96
C SER A 30 -8.29 -5.60 7.21
N ASP A 31 -8.13 -4.81 8.27
CA ASP A 31 -8.99 -4.81 9.46
C ASP A 31 -10.21 -3.88 9.28
N TYR A 32 -10.27 -3.17 8.15
CA TYR A 32 -11.34 -2.25 7.79
C TYR A 32 -12.25 -2.86 6.71
N THR A 33 -13.55 -2.64 6.86
CA THR A 33 -14.54 -2.90 5.82
C THR A 33 -14.51 -1.77 4.79
N SER A 34 -14.25 -2.10 3.53
CA SER A 34 -14.35 -1.15 2.43
C SER A 34 -15.82 -0.71 2.25
N VAL A 35 -16.04 0.57 1.99
CA VAL A 35 -17.35 1.08 1.61
C VAL A 35 -17.46 0.99 0.08
N LYS A 36 -18.43 0.20 -0.40
CA LYS A 36 -18.75 0.12 -1.83
C LYS A 36 -19.73 1.23 -2.19
N LEU A 37 -19.39 2.00 -3.21
CA LEU A 37 -20.23 3.07 -3.75
C LEU A 37 -20.50 2.78 -5.22
N ASP A 38 -21.76 2.88 -5.63
CA ASP A 38 -22.15 2.68 -7.04
C ASP A 38 -21.60 3.80 -7.94
N VAL A 39 -21.50 5.02 -7.39
CA VAL A 39 -20.93 6.19 -8.05
C VAL A 39 -19.96 6.88 -7.10
N ILE A 40 -18.74 7.12 -7.58
CA ILE A 40 -17.68 7.79 -6.82
C ILE A 40 -17.56 9.22 -7.34
N ASP A 41 -18.08 10.18 -6.56
CA ASP A 41 -18.01 11.60 -6.87
C ASP A 41 -17.86 12.44 -5.59
N HIS A 42 -17.86 13.76 -5.75
CA HIS A 42 -17.70 14.69 -4.63
C HIS A 42 -18.89 14.71 -3.65
N ASN A 43 -20.06 14.20 -4.03
CA ASN A 43 -21.26 14.16 -3.19
C ASN A 43 -21.34 12.85 -2.41
N THR A 44 -20.75 11.76 -2.92
CA THR A 44 -20.72 10.45 -2.25
C THR A 44 -19.52 10.29 -1.31
N LEU A 45 -18.49 11.13 -1.46
CA LEU A 45 -17.33 11.23 -0.57
C LEU A 45 -17.44 12.40 0.42
N GLY A 46 -16.75 12.31 1.56
CA GLY A 46 -16.78 13.28 2.65
C GLY A 46 -17.48 12.75 3.89
N ASN A 47 -17.63 13.60 4.92
CA ASN A 47 -18.27 13.23 6.19
C ASN A 47 -17.70 11.93 6.81
N GLY A 48 -16.38 11.73 6.73
CA GLY A 48 -15.71 10.51 7.22
C GLY A 48 -15.52 9.42 6.15
N LYS A 49 -16.24 9.45 5.02
CA LYS A 49 -16.00 8.56 3.89
C LYS A 49 -14.89 9.10 3.00
N VAL A 50 -13.75 8.44 3.02
CA VAL A 50 -12.52 8.92 2.38
C VAL A 50 -12.03 7.91 1.37
N LEU A 51 -11.78 8.37 0.14
CA LEU A 51 -11.07 7.61 -0.88
C LEU A 51 -9.57 7.74 -0.64
N ILE A 52 -8.89 6.61 -0.47
CA ILE A 52 -7.44 6.54 -0.31
C ILE A 52 -6.89 5.80 -1.53
N TYR A 53 -5.96 6.41 -2.26
CA TYR A 53 -5.37 5.80 -3.45
C TYR A 53 -3.85 5.85 -3.45
N ASN A 54 -3.26 4.89 -4.17
CA ASN A 54 -1.83 4.88 -4.42
C ASN A 54 -1.49 5.79 -5.60
N GLY A 55 -0.78 6.88 -5.29
CA GLY A 55 -0.39 7.92 -6.23
C GLY A 55 0.92 7.67 -6.98
N ALA A 56 1.48 6.46 -6.92
CA ALA A 56 2.72 6.12 -7.62
C ALA A 56 2.65 6.45 -9.12
N GLY A 57 3.54 7.34 -9.56
CA GLY A 57 3.62 7.83 -10.94
C GLY A 57 4.19 6.80 -11.92
N ILE A 58 4.34 7.23 -13.19
CA ILE A 58 4.81 6.38 -14.31
C ILE A 58 6.20 5.76 -14.04
N LEU A 59 7.07 6.47 -13.31
CA LEU A 59 8.40 5.95 -12.94
C LEU A 59 8.35 4.62 -12.17
N HIS A 60 7.31 4.40 -11.38
CA HIS A 60 7.11 3.17 -10.60
C HIS A 60 6.24 2.12 -11.30
N LYS A 61 5.72 2.42 -12.51
CA LYS A 61 4.86 1.50 -13.27
C LYS A 61 5.67 0.43 -14.02
N MET A 62 6.94 0.69 -14.34
CA MET A 62 7.73 -0.19 -15.21
C MET A 62 8.19 -1.49 -14.55
N ASP A 63 8.30 -1.52 -13.21
CA ASP A 63 8.77 -2.69 -12.45
C ASP A 63 7.75 -3.23 -11.43
N ASN A 64 6.55 -2.63 -11.35
CA ASN A 64 5.50 -2.95 -10.37
C ASN A 64 6.00 -2.87 -8.91
N THR A 65 7.07 -2.10 -8.69
CA THR A 65 7.47 -1.61 -7.39
C THR A 65 6.56 -0.43 -7.02
N ALA A 66 6.51 -0.03 -5.75
CA ALA A 66 5.58 0.97 -5.18
C ALA A 66 4.27 0.41 -4.62
N ARG A 67 4.23 -0.87 -4.24
CA ARG A 67 3.11 -1.36 -3.44
C ARG A 67 3.24 -0.84 -2.01
N LEU A 68 2.16 -0.26 -1.51
CA LEU A 68 2.12 0.34 -0.17
C LEU A 68 1.24 -0.51 0.74
N ASN A 69 1.77 -0.93 1.88
CA ASN A 69 0.95 -1.38 3.00
C ASN A 69 0.55 -0.16 3.82
N ILE A 70 -0.75 0.06 3.94
CA ILE A 70 -1.30 1.18 4.69
C ILE A 70 -1.82 0.68 6.05
N GLY A 71 -1.48 1.41 7.10
CA GLY A 71 -2.06 1.28 8.42
C GLY A 71 -2.85 2.54 8.79
N LEU A 72 -3.86 2.36 9.63
CA LEU A 72 -4.74 3.38 10.18
C LEU A 72 -4.89 3.11 11.68
N ASP A 73 -4.55 4.07 12.52
CA ASP A 73 -4.75 4.00 13.99
C ASP A 73 -4.24 2.70 14.62
N GLY A 74 -3.06 2.24 14.18
CA GLY A 74 -2.42 1.01 14.64
C GLY A 74 -3.00 -0.29 14.06
N LYS A 75 -4.03 -0.21 13.23
CA LYS A 75 -4.63 -1.34 12.49
C LYS A 75 -4.19 -1.35 11.04
N SER A 76 -4.31 -2.50 10.37
CA SER A 76 -3.99 -2.61 8.95
C SER A 76 -5.17 -2.17 8.11
N LEU A 77 -4.97 -1.20 7.23
CA LEU A 77 -5.89 -0.97 6.11
C LEU A 77 -5.64 -1.99 5.00
N GLY A 78 -4.43 -2.57 4.92
CA GLY A 78 -4.03 -3.52 3.90
C GLY A 78 -3.19 -2.89 2.79
N GLN A 79 -2.94 -3.67 1.73
CA GLN A 79 -2.05 -3.26 0.64
C GLN A 79 -2.78 -2.56 -0.50
N ILE A 80 -2.30 -1.38 -0.91
CA ILE A 80 -2.76 -0.65 -2.09
C ILE A 80 -1.62 -0.60 -3.12
N ARG A 81 -1.84 -1.23 -4.29
CA ARG A 81 -0.89 -1.24 -5.42
C ARG A 81 -1.08 0.02 -6.29
N PRO A 82 -0.13 0.33 -7.18
CA PRO A 82 -0.32 1.40 -8.15
C PRO A 82 -1.64 1.24 -8.92
N LYS A 83 -2.34 2.36 -9.15
CA LYS A 83 -3.69 2.41 -9.75
C LYS A 83 -4.80 1.71 -8.96
N GLU A 84 -4.62 1.48 -7.66
CA GLU A 84 -5.70 1.02 -6.80
C GLU A 84 -6.15 2.10 -5.82
N TYR A 85 -7.42 2.01 -5.44
CA TYR A 85 -8.00 2.81 -4.37
C TYR A 85 -8.84 1.93 -3.43
N VAL A 86 -9.10 2.46 -2.25
CA VAL A 86 -10.08 1.92 -1.30
C VAL A 86 -10.85 3.08 -0.70
N ILE A 87 -12.15 2.89 -0.47
CA ILE A 87 -12.96 3.86 0.27
C ILE A 87 -13.24 3.26 1.64
N VAL A 88 -13.00 4.05 2.68
CA VAL A 88 -13.24 3.66 4.07
C VAL A 88 -13.98 4.75 4.80
N ASP A 89 -14.79 4.34 5.77
CA ASP A 89 -15.39 5.25 6.73
C ASP A 89 -14.48 5.36 7.95
N LEU A 90 -13.79 6.49 8.07
CA LEU A 90 -12.89 6.76 9.19
C LEU A 90 -13.61 7.46 10.35
N GLY A 91 -14.81 7.99 10.11
CA GLY A 91 -15.38 9.02 10.97
C GLY A 91 -14.59 10.33 10.90
N LYS A 92 -14.99 11.31 11.73
CA LYS A 92 -14.29 12.59 11.87
C LYS A 92 -13.27 12.51 13.01
N GLY A 93 -12.21 13.29 12.89
CA GLY A 93 -11.20 13.45 13.94
C GLY A 93 -9.79 13.24 13.43
N ASN A 94 -8.85 13.09 14.37
CA ASN A 94 -7.45 12.86 14.05
C ASN A 94 -7.17 11.36 13.91
N HIS A 95 -6.59 10.98 12.77
CA HIS A 95 -6.20 9.62 12.47
C HIS A 95 -4.70 9.55 12.15
N GLU A 96 -4.02 8.50 12.62
CA GLU A 96 -2.62 8.24 12.28
C GLU A 96 -2.54 7.25 11.11
N PHE A 97 -2.08 7.72 9.97
CA PHE A 97 -1.76 6.88 8.83
C PHE A 97 -0.32 6.39 8.91
N THR A 98 -0.10 5.11 8.64
CA THR A 98 1.24 4.57 8.39
C THR A 98 1.34 4.06 6.97
N ALA A 99 2.38 4.44 6.25
CA ALA A 99 2.68 3.91 4.92
C ALA A 99 4.01 3.15 4.97
N LEU A 100 4.02 1.95 4.42
CA LEU A 100 5.21 1.11 4.25
C LEU A 100 5.33 0.70 2.79
N HIS A 101 6.42 1.10 2.14
CA HIS A 101 6.78 0.57 0.83
C HIS A 101 7.29 -0.86 0.97
N ILE A 102 6.65 -1.85 0.33
CA ILE A 102 7.02 -3.24 0.57
C ILE A 102 8.34 -3.64 -0.09
N ASP A 103 8.62 -3.05 -1.26
CA ASP A 103 9.81 -3.42 -2.04
C ASP A 103 11.08 -2.73 -1.54
N MET A 104 10.97 -1.84 -0.55
CA MET A 104 12.08 -1.10 0.02
C MET A 104 12.21 -1.35 1.52
N VAL A 105 13.40 -1.75 1.95
CA VAL A 105 13.70 -1.96 3.37
C VAL A 105 13.70 -0.61 4.09
N ASN A 106 13.10 -0.55 5.27
CA ASN A 106 13.07 0.61 6.18
C ASN A 106 12.35 1.88 5.68
N MET A 107 11.51 1.78 4.64
CA MET A 107 10.76 2.92 4.12
C MET A 107 9.36 3.01 4.71
N ARG A 108 9.30 3.26 6.02
CA ARG A 108 8.07 3.47 6.78
C ARG A 108 7.93 4.93 7.20
N SER A 109 6.73 5.47 7.06
CA SER A 109 6.42 6.85 7.46
C SER A 109 5.06 6.92 8.16
N LYS A 110 4.92 7.83 9.13
CA LYS A 110 3.67 8.14 9.82
C LYS A 110 3.17 9.52 9.41
N HIS A 111 1.85 9.65 9.26
CA HIS A 111 1.19 10.87 8.80
C HIS A 111 -0.07 11.11 9.65
N PRO A 112 -0.06 12.07 10.58
CA PRO A 112 -1.29 12.49 11.25
C PRO A 112 -2.17 13.27 10.25
N VAL A 113 -3.46 12.93 10.20
CA VAL A 113 -4.43 13.56 9.29
C VAL A 113 -5.72 13.86 10.06
N GLU A 114 -6.20 15.08 9.94
CA GLU A 114 -7.52 15.46 10.43
C GLU A 114 -8.58 15.19 9.35
N ILE A 115 -9.53 14.31 9.66
CA ILE A 115 -10.70 14.01 8.82
C ILE A 115 -11.85 14.90 9.27
N ASN A 116 -12.30 15.78 8.38
CA ASN A 116 -13.46 16.64 8.59
C ASN A 116 -14.51 16.41 7.49
N ASP A 117 -15.58 17.21 7.50
CA ASP A 117 -16.69 17.11 6.53
C ASP A 117 -16.23 17.21 5.07
N ASN A 118 -15.15 17.93 4.81
CA ASN A 118 -14.63 18.21 3.48
C ASN A 118 -13.49 17.28 3.07
N THR A 119 -13.00 16.41 3.96
CA THR A 119 -11.93 15.46 3.64
C THR A 119 -12.51 14.32 2.80
N LYS A 120 -12.17 14.29 1.50
CA LYS A 120 -12.75 13.36 0.52
C LYS A 120 -11.74 12.39 -0.08
N VAL A 121 -10.54 12.89 -0.40
CA VAL A 121 -9.55 12.12 -1.15
C VAL A 121 -8.16 12.31 -0.56
N ILE A 122 -7.49 11.19 -0.29
CA ILE A 122 -6.13 11.13 0.20
C ILE A 122 -5.26 10.37 -0.82
N LYS A 123 -4.21 11.04 -1.28
CA LYS A 123 -3.14 10.47 -2.10
C LYS A 123 -2.03 9.97 -1.18
N ILE A 124 -1.62 8.72 -1.33
CA ILE A 124 -0.40 8.20 -0.69
C ILE A 124 0.54 7.72 -1.80
N GLU A 125 1.78 8.20 -1.81
CA GLU A 125 2.76 7.84 -2.83
C GLU A 125 4.14 7.62 -2.21
N PRO A 126 4.93 6.66 -2.72
CA PRO A 126 6.34 6.62 -2.36
C PRO A 126 7.09 7.79 -3.01
N THR A 127 8.18 8.17 -2.36
CA THR A 127 9.17 9.13 -2.87
C THR A 127 10.52 8.42 -3.00
N ILE A 128 11.62 9.13 -3.16
CA ILE A 128 12.96 8.49 -3.29
C ILE A 128 13.39 7.83 -1.96
N THR A 129 13.03 8.43 -0.82
CA THR A 129 13.55 8.02 0.50
C THR A 129 12.49 7.81 1.58
N SER A 130 11.24 8.20 1.34
CA SER A 130 10.11 8.03 2.27
C SER A 130 8.78 7.88 1.52
N ASN A 131 7.64 7.90 2.21
CA ASN A 131 6.33 8.05 1.59
C ASN A 131 5.75 9.42 1.90
N LYS A 132 4.90 9.91 1.00
CA LYS A 132 4.17 11.17 1.14
C LYS A 132 2.69 10.88 1.17
N LEU A 133 1.99 11.49 2.12
CA LEU A 133 0.53 11.53 2.16
C LEU A 133 0.07 12.96 1.88
N THR A 134 -0.90 13.14 1.00
CA THR A 134 -1.50 14.45 0.69
C THR A 134 -3.02 14.34 0.70
N VAL A 135 -3.69 15.18 1.48
CA VAL A 135 -5.15 15.37 1.38
C VAL A 135 -5.39 16.26 0.16
N THR A 136 -6.01 15.71 -0.87
CA THR A 136 -6.19 16.39 -2.17
C THR A 136 -7.62 16.83 -2.40
N ASN A 137 -8.59 16.08 -1.87
CA ASN A 137 -10.03 16.26 -2.10
C ASN A 137 -10.48 16.23 -3.57
N ILE A 138 -9.56 15.87 -4.48
CA ILE A 138 -9.77 15.79 -5.93
C ILE A 138 -9.43 14.35 -6.33
N LEU A 139 -10.27 13.73 -7.17
CA LEU A 139 -10.02 12.39 -7.70
C LEU A 139 -8.72 12.36 -8.52
N PRO A 140 -8.00 11.23 -8.58
CA PRO A 140 -6.78 11.13 -9.36
C PRO A 140 -7.07 11.36 -10.86
N GLU A 141 -6.08 11.88 -11.57
CA GLU A 141 -6.15 11.99 -13.02
C GLU A 141 -6.33 10.60 -13.66
N ASN A 142 -7.19 10.53 -14.69
CA ASN A 142 -7.55 9.27 -15.35
C ASN A 142 -8.11 8.22 -14.36
N PHE A 143 -9.02 8.64 -13.47
CA PHE A 143 -9.60 7.80 -12.43
C PHE A 143 -10.26 6.53 -12.99
N GLU A 144 -10.74 6.55 -14.23
CA GLU A 144 -11.28 5.37 -14.93
C GLU A 144 -10.26 4.23 -15.12
N GLN A 145 -8.96 4.52 -14.99
CA GLN A 145 -7.90 3.50 -15.01
C GLN A 145 -7.62 2.90 -13.64
N TYR A 146 -8.20 3.46 -12.58
CA TYR A 146 -8.05 2.95 -11.23
C TYR A 146 -9.09 1.86 -10.96
N ILE A 147 -8.69 0.85 -10.20
CA ILE A 147 -9.58 -0.22 -9.77
C ILE A 147 -9.74 -0.18 -8.25
N GLU A 148 -10.93 -0.54 -7.78
CA GLU A 148 -11.13 -0.77 -6.36
C GLU A 148 -10.24 -1.94 -5.92
N ARG A 149 -9.55 -1.77 -4.80
CA ARG A 149 -8.70 -2.80 -4.24
C ARG A 149 -9.55 -4.04 -3.90
N PRO A 150 -9.19 -5.24 -4.40
CA PRO A 150 -9.87 -6.49 -4.04
C PRO A 150 -9.81 -6.77 -2.53
N GLU A 151 -10.88 -7.34 -1.97
CA GLU A 151 -10.94 -7.73 -0.55
C GLU A 151 -10.02 -8.91 -0.22
N THR A 152 -9.85 -9.84 -1.17
CA THR A 152 -8.98 -11.01 -1.05
C THR A 152 -7.94 -11.04 -2.17
N ARG A 153 -6.72 -11.50 -1.84
CA ARG A 153 -5.59 -11.64 -2.76
C ARG A 153 -4.85 -12.94 -2.53
#